data_AF-A0A9Q3R114-F1
#
_entry.id   AF-A0A9Q3R114-F1
#
_cell.length_a   1.000
_cell.length_b   1.000
_cell.length_c   1.000
_cell.angle_alpha   90.00
_cell.angle_beta   90.00
_cell.angle_gamma   90.00
#
_symmetry.space_group_name_H-M   'P 1'
#
loop_
_entity.id
_entity.type
_entity.pdbx_description
1 polymer ?
#
loop_
_entity_poly.entity_id
_entity_poly.type
_entity_poly.pdbx_seq_one_letter_code
_entity_poly.pdbx_strand_id
1 'polypeptide(L)'
;MWSVVIRYGKAERTLAAQRSRQVRVFKRMDTLVSYLKDVGISQFDVDAADYAPETVSRPDRAVALRRTHEAAEYDKWFREQIEEAIREADDPNAVWIPHEVVKEEMARERAELLARLKGETK
;
A
#
# COMPACT_ATOMS: atom_id res chain seq x y z
N MET A 1 -6.06 10.09 -19.46
CA MET A 1 -5.68 8.98 -20.37
C MET A 1 -5.57 9.57 -21.77
N TRP A 2 -4.40 9.54 -22.44
CA TRP A 2 -4.16 10.31 -23.68
C TRP A 2 -4.50 9.50 -24.93
N SER A 3 -5.31 10.03 -25.86
CA SER A 3 -5.51 9.44 -27.20
C SER A 3 -5.02 10.41 -28.27
N VAL A 4 -4.32 9.92 -29.29
CA VAL A 4 -3.71 10.76 -30.33
C VAL A 4 -4.43 10.56 -31.65
N VAL A 5 -4.95 11.67 -32.18
CA VAL A 5 -5.53 11.74 -33.52
C VAL A 5 -4.48 12.35 -34.43
N ILE A 6 -4.05 11.61 -35.45
CA ILE A 6 -3.10 12.11 -36.45
C ILE A 6 -3.94 12.56 -37.65
N ARG A 7 -3.82 13.85 -38.01
CA ARG A 7 -4.40 14.38 -39.24
C ARG A 7 -3.32 14.38 -40.34
N TYR A 8 -3.52 13.57 -41.38
CA TYR A 8 -2.65 13.55 -42.55
C TYR A 8 -3.46 14.01 -43.76
N GLY A 9 -3.24 15.25 -44.21
CA GLY A 9 -4.00 15.86 -45.30
C GLY A 9 -5.47 16.08 -44.93
N LYS A 10 -6.41 15.56 -45.76
CA LYS A 10 -7.87 15.62 -45.52
C LYS A 10 -8.43 14.46 -44.67
N ALA A 11 -7.58 13.57 -44.16
CA ALA A 11 -8.01 12.39 -43.42
C ALA A 11 -7.52 12.45 -41.96
N GLU A 12 -8.45 12.25 -41.04
CA GLU A 12 -8.17 12.04 -39.62
C GLU A 12 -8.12 10.54 -39.33
N ARG A 13 -7.04 10.06 -38.71
CA ARG A 13 -6.95 8.68 -38.25
C ARG A 13 -6.42 8.63 -36.82
N THR A 14 -7.13 7.87 -35.98
CA THR A 14 -6.71 7.56 -34.62
C THR A 14 -5.52 6.60 -34.64
N LEU A 15 -4.48 6.89 -33.84
CA LEU A 15 -3.29 6.05 -33.79
C LEU A 15 -3.59 4.75 -33.04
N ALA A 16 -3.66 3.65 -33.79
CA ALA A 16 -3.82 2.30 -33.25
C ALA A 16 -2.45 1.61 -33.07
N ALA A 17 -2.30 0.83 -32.01
CA ALA A 17 -1.11 0.03 -31.77
C ALA A 17 -0.93 -1.03 -32.89
N GLN A 18 0.27 -1.10 -33.47
CA GLN A 18 0.57 -1.88 -34.67
C GLN A 18 0.21 -3.37 -34.58
N ARG A 19 0.31 -3.99 -33.39
CA ARG A 19 0.02 -5.42 -33.17
C ARG A 19 -1.40 -5.72 -32.70
N SER A 20 -2.05 -4.82 -31.96
CA SER A 20 -3.36 -5.08 -31.36
C SER A 20 -4.52 -4.32 -32.02
N ARG A 21 -4.23 -3.38 -32.94
CA ARG A 21 -5.22 -2.47 -33.56
C ARG A 21 -6.07 -1.66 -32.57
N GLN A 22 -5.69 -1.64 -31.29
CA GLN A 22 -6.35 -0.85 -30.25
C GLN A 22 -5.80 0.59 -30.24
N VAL A 23 -6.67 1.58 -29.96
CA VAL A 23 -6.26 2.98 -29.79
C VAL A 23 -5.16 3.05 -28.74
N ARG A 24 -3.97 3.54 -29.14
CA ARG A 24 -2.81 3.52 -28.25
C ARG A 24 -2.88 4.69 -27.30
N VAL A 25 -2.95 4.36 -26.01
CA VAL A 25 -2.93 5.34 -24.95
C VAL A 25 -1.56 5.39 -24.30
N PHE A 26 -1.01 6.58 -24.20
CA PHE A 26 0.23 6.85 -23.48
C PHE A 26 -0.08 7.35 -22.07
N LYS A 27 0.79 7.08 -21.09
CA LYS A 27 0.65 7.62 -19.71
C LYS A 27 1.43 8.92 -19.51
N ARG A 28 2.46 9.16 -20.32
CA ARG A 28 3.37 10.32 -20.25
C ARG A 28 3.57 10.89 -21.64
N MET A 29 3.67 12.22 -21.71
CA MET A 29 3.90 12.95 -22.97
C MET A 29 5.24 12.58 -23.60
N ASP A 30 6.32 12.50 -22.82
CA ASP A 30 7.67 12.19 -23.35
C ASP A 30 7.73 10.84 -24.08
N THR A 31 7.00 9.85 -23.58
CA THR A 31 6.90 8.52 -24.20
C THR A 31 6.15 8.59 -25.53
N LEU A 32 5.12 9.44 -25.63
CA LEU A 32 4.41 9.70 -26.88
C LEU A 32 5.34 10.37 -27.90
N VAL A 33 6.04 11.44 -27.50
CA VAL A 33 6.93 12.19 -28.40
C VAL A 33 8.06 11.31 -28.93
N SER A 34 8.68 10.53 -28.06
CA SER A 34 9.75 9.60 -28.44
C SER A 34 9.23 8.56 -29.43
N TYR A 35 8.05 8.00 -29.17
CA TYR A 35 7.42 7.04 -30.07
C TYR A 35 7.08 7.64 -31.44
N LEU A 36 6.51 8.85 -31.47
CA LEU A 36 6.20 9.52 -32.74
C LEU A 36 7.45 9.79 -33.56
N LYS A 37 8.53 10.20 -32.89
CA LYS A 37 9.85 10.40 -33.52
C LYS A 37 10.42 9.10 -34.09
N ASP A 38 10.31 7.99 -33.37
CA ASP A 38 10.76 6.66 -33.83
C ASP A 38 9.98 6.19 -35.08
N VAL A 39 8.71 6.59 -35.19
CA VAL A 39 7.84 6.30 -36.35
C VAL A 39 8.05 7.31 -37.49
N GLY A 40 8.89 8.33 -37.30
CA GLY A 40 9.22 9.34 -38.32
C GLY A 40 8.25 10.53 -38.38
N ILE A 41 7.38 10.69 -37.38
CA ILE A 41 6.44 11.81 -37.29
C ILE A 41 7.10 12.93 -36.48
N SER A 42 7.49 13.99 -37.17
CA SER A 42 8.21 15.13 -36.58
C SER A 42 7.30 16.30 -36.16
N GLN A 43 6.06 16.34 -36.65
CA GLN A 43 5.07 17.36 -36.33
C GLN A 43 3.72 16.71 -36.02
N PHE A 44 3.12 17.08 -34.90
CA PHE A 44 1.81 16.60 -34.46
C PHE A 44 1.12 17.69 -33.62
N ASP A 45 -0.21 17.68 -33.64
CA ASP A 45 -1.06 18.55 -32.82
C ASP A 45 -1.70 17.73 -31.71
N VAL A 46 -1.85 18.31 -30.52
CA VAL A 46 -2.45 17.65 -29.36
C VAL A 46 -3.60 18.50 -28.86
N ASP A 47 -4.82 17.99 -29.04
CA ASP A 47 -5.99 18.56 -28.40
C ASP A 47 -6.07 18.09 -26.94
N ALA A 48 -6.01 19.05 -26.01
CA ALA A 48 -6.09 18.84 -24.58
C ALA A 48 -7.36 19.45 -23.97
N ALA A 49 -8.37 19.80 -24.77
CA ALA A 49 -9.60 20.45 -24.30
C ALA A 49 -10.32 19.65 -23.19
N ASP A 50 -10.33 18.31 -23.29
CA ASP A 50 -10.95 17.41 -22.32
C ASP A 50 -9.94 16.81 -21.32
N TYR A 51 -8.74 17.37 -21.21
CA TYR A 51 -7.72 16.86 -20.31
C TYR A 51 -8.02 17.22 -18.84
N ALA A 52 -8.40 16.20 -18.07
CA ALA A 52 -8.45 16.27 -16.61
C ALA A 52 -7.25 15.49 -16.00
N PRO A 53 -6.38 16.13 -15.20
CA PRO A 53 -5.33 15.42 -14.50
C PRO A 53 -5.94 14.53 -13.41
N GLU A 54 -5.75 13.22 -13.50
CA GLU A 54 -5.96 12.33 -12.35
C GLU A 54 -4.89 12.65 -11.32
N THR A 55 -5.24 13.43 -10.30
CA THR A 55 -4.43 13.62 -9.10
C THR A 55 -4.51 12.35 -8.26
N VAL A 56 -3.79 11.30 -8.69
CA VAL A 56 -3.51 10.18 -7.79
C VAL A 56 -2.54 10.72 -6.74
N SER A 57 -3.12 11.24 -5.65
CA SER A 57 -2.38 11.64 -4.46
C SER A 57 -1.57 10.42 -4.02
N ARG A 58 -0.23 10.52 -4.15
CA ARG A 58 0.65 9.56 -3.48
C ARG A 58 0.28 9.58 -2.01
N PRO A 59 0.09 8.42 -1.35
CA PRO A 59 0.05 8.40 0.11
C PRO A 59 1.27 9.19 0.60
N ASP A 60 0.99 10.20 1.41
CA ASP A 60 1.98 11.18 1.83
C ASP A 60 3.24 10.43 2.28
N ARG A 61 4.40 10.79 1.73
CA ARG A 61 5.69 10.15 2.08
C ARG A 61 5.92 10.18 3.59
N ALA A 62 5.34 11.15 4.30
CA ALA A 62 5.35 11.21 5.75
C ALA A 62 4.61 10.04 6.42
N VAL A 63 3.50 9.56 5.86
CA VAL A 63 2.75 8.41 6.38
C VAL A 63 3.48 7.10 6.09
N ALA A 64 4.09 6.97 4.91
CA ALA A 64 4.93 5.81 4.59
C ALA A 64 6.16 5.74 5.51
N LEU A 65 6.82 6.88 5.75
CA LEU A 65 7.99 6.99 6.62
C LEU A 65 7.63 6.74 8.10
N ARG A 66 6.50 7.28 8.59
CA ARG A 66 5.99 7.00 9.94
C ARG A 66 5.74 5.52 10.16
N ARG A 67 5.06 4.84 9.22
CA ARG A 67 4.83 3.39 9.31
C ARG A 67 6.12 2.58 9.36
N THR A 68 7.17 3.00 8.65
CA THR A 68 8.47 2.32 8.73
C THR A 68 9.20 2.56 10.04
N HIS A 69 9.08 3.74 10.64
CA HIS A 69 9.67 4.03 11.96
C HIS A 69 8.90 3.35 13.10
N GLU A 70 7.57 3.43 13.10
CA GLU A 70 6.71 2.75 14.08
C GLU A 70 6.97 1.23 14.10
N ALA A 71 7.17 0.61 12.93
CA ALA A 71 7.50 -0.80 12.84
C ALA A 71 8.89 -1.14 13.42
N ALA A 72 9.87 -0.25 13.26
CA ALA A 72 11.22 -0.46 13.76
C ALA A 72 11.31 -0.29 15.28
N GLU A 73 10.58 0.67 15.86
CA GLU A 73 10.49 0.86 17.30
C GLU A 73 9.77 -0.32 17.97
N TYR A 74 8.66 -0.79 17.38
CA TYR A 74 7.94 -1.96 17.87
C TYR A 74 8.78 -3.24 17.79
N ASP A 75 9.48 -3.47 16.67
CA ASP A 75 10.36 -4.65 16.51
C ASP A 75 11.51 -4.63 17.52
N LYS A 76 12.13 -3.46 17.77
CA LYS A 76 13.17 -3.32 18.78
C LYS A 76 12.65 -3.67 20.18
N TRP A 77 11.55 -3.05 20.59
CA TRP A 77 10.92 -3.33 21.89
C TRP A 77 10.54 -4.81 22.00
N PHE A 78 9.95 -5.39 20.96
CA PHE A 78 9.52 -6.80 20.96
C PHE A 78 10.70 -7.76 21.11
N ARG A 79 11.82 -7.49 20.45
CA ARG A 79 13.05 -8.29 20.62
C ARG A 79 13.64 -8.18 22.01
N GLU A 80 13.65 -6.98 22.59
CA GLU A 80 14.08 -6.78 23.99
C GLU A 80 13.21 -7.60 24.96
N GLN A 81 11.89 -7.61 24.75
CA GLN A 81 10.97 -8.44 25.56
C GLN A 81 11.20 -9.94 25.37
N ILE A 82 11.49 -10.41 24.15
CA ILE A 82 11.81 -11.82 23.89
C ILE A 82 13.12 -12.21 24.59
N GLU A 83 14.16 -11.39 24.49
CA GLU A 83 15.45 -11.69 25.12
C GLU A 83 15.34 -11.77 26.64
N GLU A 84 14.54 -10.90 27.24
CA GLU A 84 14.25 -10.96 28.68
C GLU A 84 13.47 -12.22 29.06
N ALA A 85 12.42 -12.57 28.29
CA ALA A 85 11.64 -13.79 28.52
C ALA A 85 12.48 -15.07 28.37
N ILE A 86 13.41 -15.12 27.39
CA ILE A 86 14.34 -16.24 27.24
C ILE A 86 15.27 -16.31 28.45
N ARG A 87 15.82 -15.18 28.90
CA ARG A 87 16.71 -15.14 30.07
C ARG A 87 16.00 -15.62 31.34
N GLU A 88 14.75 -15.21 31.54
CA GLU A 88 13.94 -15.65 32.67
C GLU A 88 13.63 -17.15 32.58
N ALA A 89 13.30 -17.65 31.39
CA ALA A 89 13.07 -19.08 31.17
C ALA A 89 14.33 -19.94 31.41
N ASP A 90 15.50 -19.42 31.06
CA ASP A 90 16.79 -20.10 31.26
C ASP A 90 17.32 -19.99 32.71
N ASP A 91 16.71 -19.18 33.58
CA ASP A 91 17.10 -19.06 34.99
C ASP A 91 16.80 -20.38 35.74
N PRO A 92 17.77 -20.96 36.48
CA PRO A 92 17.53 -22.16 37.29
C PRO A 92 16.41 -22.03 38.33
N ASN A 93 16.04 -20.80 38.71
CA ASN A 93 14.98 -20.49 39.66
C ASN A 93 13.63 -20.19 38.98
N ALA A 94 13.53 -20.34 37.66
CA ALA A 94 12.30 -20.10 36.91
C ALA A 94 11.15 -20.97 37.44
N VAL A 95 10.04 -20.33 37.80
CA VAL A 95 8.83 -21.01 38.27
C VAL A 95 7.92 -21.28 37.07
N TRP A 96 7.89 -22.53 36.63
CA TRP A 96 7.03 -22.96 35.53
C TRP A 96 5.61 -23.27 36.01
N ILE A 97 4.63 -22.52 35.52
CA ILE A 97 3.21 -22.73 35.84
C ILE A 97 2.60 -23.73 34.83
N PRO A 98 1.94 -24.81 35.29
CA PRO A 98 1.24 -25.73 34.39
C PRO A 98 0.12 -25.04 33.60
N HIS A 99 -0.04 -25.43 32.33
CA HIS A 99 -1.02 -24.86 31.41
C HIS A 99 -2.47 -24.85 31.94
N GLU A 100 -2.87 -25.89 32.67
CA GLU A 100 -4.23 -25.99 33.22
C GLU A 100 -4.48 -24.96 34.34
N VAL A 101 -3.47 -24.63 35.14
CA VAL A 101 -3.58 -23.58 36.17
C VAL A 101 -3.80 -22.22 35.50
N VAL A 102 -3.01 -21.90 34.47
CA VAL A 102 -3.15 -20.65 33.71
C VAL A 102 -4.55 -20.55 33.07
N LYS A 103 -5.08 -21.64 32.51
CA LYS A 103 -6.45 -21.65 31.96
C LYS A 103 -7.50 -21.34 33.02
N GLU A 104 -7.39 -21.94 34.20
CA GLU A 104 -8.33 -21.72 35.29
C GLU A 104 -8.29 -20.27 35.78
N GLU A 105 -7.11 -19.68 35.91
CA GLU A 105 -6.95 -18.27 36.28
C GLU A 105 -7.53 -17.34 35.22
N MET A 106 -7.19 -17.54 33.94
CA MET A 106 -7.73 -16.74 32.83
C MET A 106 -9.26 -16.86 32.72
N ALA A 107 -9.81 -18.05 32.98
CA ALA A 107 -11.27 -18.26 32.98
C ALA A 107 -11.95 -17.48 34.11
N ARG A 108 -11.33 -17.44 35.29
CA ARG A 108 -11.79 -16.68 36.45
C ARG A 108 -11.75 -15.18 36.19
N GLU A 109 -10.61 -14.66 35.75
CA GLU A 109 -10.45 -13.23 35.42
C GLU A 109 -11.46 -12.79 34.35
N ARG A 110 -11.64 -13.61 33.30
CA ARG A 110 -12.62 -13.33 32.26
C ARG A 110 -14.04 -13.29 32.80
N ALA A 111 -14.42 -14.21 33.70
CA ALA A 111 -15.74 -14.22 34.31
C ALA A 111 -15.98 -12.96 35.17
N GLU A 112 -14.98 -12.52 35.93
CA GLU A 112 -15.03 -11.29 36.72
C GLU A 112 -15.15 -10.04 35.85
N LEU A 113 -14.34 -9.93 34.79
CA LEU A 113 -14.42 -8.82 33.83
C LEU A 113 -15.80 -8.75 33.17
N LEU A 114 -16.38 -9.89 32.81
CA LEU A 114 -17.73 -9.95 32.24
C LEU A 114 -18.81 -9.56 33.25
N ALA A 115 -18.65 -9.94 34.52
CA ALA A 115 -19.57 -9.52 35.58
C ALA A 115 -19.50 -8.00 35.82
N ARG A 116 -18.29 -7.42 35.78
CA ARG A 116 -18.08 -5.98 35.88
C ARG A 116 -18.73 -5.20 34.73
N LEU A 117 -18.51 -5.64 33.49
CA LEU A 117 -19.14 -5.04 32.31
C LEU A 117 -20.68 -5.09 32.40
N LYS A 118 -21.25 -6.22 32.85
CA LYS A 118 -22.70 -6.35 33.05
C LYS A 118 -23.22 -5.48 34.21
N GLY A 119 -22.42 -5.26 35.24
CA GLY A 119 -22.74 -4.38 36.37
C GLY A 119 -22.67 -2.89 36.02
N GLU A 120 -21.78 -2.49 35.12
CA GLU A 120 -21.66 -1.12 34.59
C GLU A 120 -22.75 -0.79 33.54
N THR A 121 -23.45 -1.80 32.99
CA THR A 121 -24.52 -1.62 32.00
C THR A 121 -25.92 -1.50 32.65
N LYS A 122 -26.03 -1.15 33.94
CA LYS A 122 -27.31 -1.07 34.66
C LYS A 122 -27.54 0.27 35.32
#